data_AF-A0A396HGL6-F1
#
_entry.id   AF-A0A396HGL6-F1
#
_cell.length_a   1.000
_cell.length_b   1.000
_cell.length_c   1.000
_cell.angle_alpha   90.00
_cell.angle_beta   90.00
_cell.angle_gamma   90.00
#
_symmetry.space_group_name_H-M   'P 1'
#
loop_
_entity.id
_entity.type
_entity.pdbx_description
1 polymer ?
#
loop_
_entity_poly.entity_id
_entity_poly.type
_entity_poly.pdbx_seq_one_letter_code
_entity_poly.pdbx_strand_id
1 'polypeptide(L)'
;MSVEALGIKEFLPAYLDPNIQPSDLVTGVCFASSGSGYDPLTSKSASAISLSGQIILFKEYIGKLKGIVGEGRKNFILANSVFLVVQGSNDISNTYFLSHIRELQYDVPSYTDLMLASASNFLKVYS
;
A
#
# COMPACT_ATOMS: atom_id res chain seq x y z
N MET A 1 5.73 -7.30 10.35
CA MET A 1 6.08 -8.59 9.72
C MET A 1 7.26 -8.34 8.81
N SER A 2 8.40 -9.01 9.02
CA SER A 2 9.58 -8.88 8.15
C SER A 2 9.56 -9.97 7.07
N VAL A 3 10.02 -9.65 5.87
CA VAL A 3 10.19 -10.63 4.78
C VAL A 3 11.30 -11.65 5.06
N GLU A 4 12.25 -11.26 5.91
CA GLU A 4 13.33 -12.14 6.37
C GLU A 4 12.77 -13.29 7.20
N ALA A 5 11.82 -13.02 8.10
CA ALA A 5 11.16 -14.06 8.90
C ALA A 5 10.33 -15.04 8.06
N LEU A 6 9.96 -14.64 6.83
CA LEU A 6 9.28 -15.49 5.85
C LEU A 6 10.26 -16.24 4.94
N GLY A 7 11.58 -16.05 5.11
CA GLY A 7 12.60 -16.67 4.27
C GLY A 7 12.62 -16.17 2.83
N ILE A 8 12.03 -15.00 2.55
CA ILE A 8 11.88 -14.47 1.19
C ILE A 8 13.11 -13.65 0.79
N LYS A 9 13.48 -12.67 1.62
CA LYS A 9 14.60 -11.73 1.39
C LYS A 9 14.93 -11.02 2.70
N GLU A 10 16.16 -10.53 2.85
CA GLU A 10 16.56 -9.70 4.01
C GLU A 10 15.68 -8.44 4.13
N PHE A 11 15.46 -7.74 3.02
CA PHE A 11 14.60 -6.56 2.97
C PHE A 11 13.88 -6.40 1.62
N LEU A 12 12.68 -5.82 1.65
CA LEU A 12 11.94 -5.40 0.44
C LEU A 12 12.27 -3.93 0.10
N PRO A 13 12.98 -3.65 -0.99
CA PRO A 13 13.28 -2.27 -1.37
C PRO A 13 11.99 -1.50 -1.70
N ALA A 14 12.02 -0.19 -1.43
CA ALA A 14 10.94 0.70 -1.83
C ALA A 14 10.90 0.81 -3.36
N TYR A 15 9.71 0.70 -3.97
CA TYR A 15 9.56 0.74 -5.42
C TYR A 15 10.07 2.05 -6.05
N LEU A 16 10.01 3.15 -5.31
CA LEU A 16 10.46 4.47 -5.74
C LEU A 16 11.93 4.76 -5.42
N ASP A 17 12.69 3.77 -4.90
CA ASP A 17 14.13 3.93 -4.71
C ASP A 17 14.80 4.13 -6.09
N PRO A 18 15.53 5.25 -6.32
CA PRO A 18 16.21 5.49 -7.59
C PRO A 18 17.28 4.45 -7.93
N ASN A 19 17.73 3.66 -6.95
CA ASN A 19 18.76 2.63 -7.14
C ASN A 19 18.18 1.22 -7.32
N ILE A 20 16.85 1.07 -7.42
CA ILE A 20 16.22 -0.24 -7.55
C ILE A 20 16.68 -0.97 -8.81
N GLN A 21 17.05 -2.24 -8.66
CA GLN A 21 17.52 -3.05 -9.77
C GLN A 21 16.38 -3.85 -10.39
N PRO A 22 16.47 -4.22 -11.68
CA PRO A 22 15.49 -5.10 -12.30
C PRO A 22 15.28 -6.43 -11.55
N SER A 23 16.33 -6.98 -10.95
CA SER A 23 16.26 -8.19 -10.12
C SER A 23 15.42 -7.99 -8.85
N ASP A 24 15.41 -6.79 -8.26
CA ASP A 24 14.56 -6.50 -7.11
C ASP A 24 13.09 -6.61 -7.49
N LEU A 25 12.71 -6.11 -8.67
CA LEU A 25 11.34 -6.21 -9.17
C LEU A 25 10.88 -7.68 -9.31
N VAL A 26 11.79 -8.57 -9.69
CA VAL A 26 11.49 -10.01 -9.82
C VAL A 26 11.26 -10.68 -8.46
N THR A 27 11.96 -10.22 -7.41
CA THR A 27 11.89 -10.80 -6.06
C THR A 27 10.87 -10.13 -5.14
N GLY A 28 10.35 -8.97 -5.51
CA GLY A 28 9.34 -8.22 -4.76
C GLY A 28 9.87 -6.87 -4.24
N VAL A 29 8.93 -5.94 -4.05
CA VAL A 29 9.18 -4.55 -3.66
C VAL A 29 8.08 -4.02 -2.74
N CYS A 30 8.32 -2.91 -2.07
CA CYS A 30 7.35 -2.23 -1.20
C CYS A 30 6.80 -0.95 -1.84
N PHE A 31 5.48 -0.79 -1.83
CA PHE A 31 4.78 0.41 -2.32
C PHE A 31 4.26 1.31 -1.19
N ALA A 32 4.44 0.90 0.07
CA ALA A 32 3.87 1.59 1.21
C ALA A 32 4.41 3.02 1.34
N SER A 33 3.54 3.94 1.73
CA SER A 33 3.90 5.33 2.03
C SER A 33 3.50 5.67 3.46
N SER A 34 4.48 6.13 4.24
CA SER A 34 4.24 6.60 5.61
C SER A 34 3.27 7.77 5.61
N GLY A 35 2.33 7.79 6.56
CA GLY A 35 1.28 8.80 6.62
C GLY A 35 0.11 8.55 5.67
N SER A 36 0.08 7.43 4.94
CA SER A 36 -1.10 7.03 4.17
C SER A 36 -2.17 6.38 5.06
N GLY A 37 -3.41 6.42 4.58
CA GLY A 37 -4.60 6.02 5.31
C GLY A 37 -5.77 5.65 4.39
N TYR A 38 -6.87 5.15 4.95
CA TYR A 38 -8.12 4.96 4.23
C TYR A 38 -8.85 6.29 4.03
N ASP A 39 -8.71 7.20 4.99
CA ASP A 39 -9.22 8.55 4.87
C ASP A 39 -8.33 9.35 3.89
N PRO A 40 -8.88 9.89 2.79
CA PRO A 40 -8.11 10.70 1.85
C PRO A 40 -7.44 11.93 2.48
N LEU A 41 -8.02 12.47 3.57
CA LEU A 41 -7.45 13.60 4.29
C LEU A 41 -6.11 13.22 4.95
N THR A 42 -5.97 12.00 5.45
CA THR A 42 -4.77 11.52 6.14
C THR A 42 -3.55 11.60 5.23
N SER A 43 -3.66 11.02 4.03
CA SER A 43 -2.57 11.04 3.06
C SER A 43 -2.28 12.46 2.58
N LYS A 44 -3.33 13.27 2.37
CA LYS A 44 -3.21 14.67 1.93
C LYS A 44 -2.45 15.53 2.95
N SER A 45 -2.81 15.42 4.23
CA SER A 45 -2.17 16.20 5.30
C SER A 45 -0.71 15.81 5.51
N ALA A 46 -0.37 14.53 5.32
CA ALA A 46 1.00 14.03 5.42
C ALA A 46 1.84 14.22 4.15
N SER A 47 1.27 14.78 3.06
CA SER A 47 1.87 14.76 1.72
C SER A 47 2.34 13.37 1.28
N ALA A 48 1.62 12.33 1.74
CA ALA A 48 1.93 10.94 1.50
C ALA A 48 1.25 10.43 0.21
N ILE A 49 1.76 9.33 -0.33
CA ILE A 49 1.13 8.66 -1.46
C ILE A 49 -0.12 7.93 -0.94
N SER A 50 -1.29 8.32 -1.45
CA SER A 50 -2.57 7.71 -1.09
C SER A 50 -2.61 6.21 -1.43
N LEU A 51 -3.54 5.46 -0.83
CA LEU A 51 -3.75 4.04 -1.17
C LEU A 51 -3.96 3.84 -2.68
N SER A 52 -4.77 4.68 -3.31
CA SER A 52 -4.99 4.64 -4.76
C SER A 52 -3.71 4.92 -5.55
N GLY A 53 -2.85 5.85 -5.09
CA GLY A 53 -1.53 6.10 -5.67
C GLY A 53 -0.61 4.89 -5.55
N GLN A 54 -0.59 4.22 -4.40
CA GLN A 54 0.19 2.99 -4.20
C GLN A 54 -0.25 1.87 -5.15
N ILE A 55 -1.57 1.76 -5.42
CA ILE A 55 -2.09 0.82 -6.42
C ILE A 55 -1.71 1.19 -7.85
N ILE A 56 -1.62 2.49 -8.18
CA ILE A 56 -1.12 2.93 -9.49
C ILE A 56 0.34 2.51 -9.66
N LEU A 57 1.18 2.69 -8.64
CA LEU A 57 2.57 2.23 -8.65
C LEU A 57 2.67 0.70 -8.80
N PHE A 58 1.79 -0.05 -8.13
CA PHE A 58 1.71 -1.50 -8.29
C PHE A 58 1.35 -1.91 -9.73
N LYS A 59 0.40 -1.22 -10.38
CA LYS A 59 0.06 -1.47 -11.78
C LYS A 59 1.23 -1.15 -12.73
N GLU A 60 1.95 -0.07 -12.47
CA GLU A 60 3.18 0.27 -13.21
C GLU A 60 4.25 -0.83 -13.04
N TYR A 61 4.43 -1.32 -11.81
CA TYR A 61 5.31 -2.44 -11.49
C TYR A 61 4.97 -3.69 -12.30
N ILE A 62 3.69 -4.06 -12.43
CA ILE A 62 3.26 -5.21 -13.25
C ILE A 62 3.72 -5.04 -14.71
N GLY A 63 3.62 -3.82 -15.26
CA GLY A 63 4.10 -3.47 -16.59
C GLY A 63 5.63 -3.62 -16.72
N LYS A 64 6.39 -3.10 -15.74
CA LYS A 64 7.86 -3.25 -15.72
C LYS A 64 8.28 -4.71 -15.58
N LEU A 65 7.64 -5.46 -14.68
CA LEU A 65 7.91 -6.87 -14.48
C LEU A 65 7.68 -7.66 -15.78
N LYS A 66 6.58 -7.39 -16.50
CA LYS A 66 6.35 -7.95 -17.84
C LYS A 66 7.50 -7.64 -18.80
N GLY A 67 7.99 -6.40 -18.82
CA GLY A 67 9.11 -6.01 -19.67
C GLY A 67 10.42 -6.76 -19.35
N ILE A 68 10.63 -7.11 -18.08
CA ILE A 68 11.85 -7.80 -17.61
C ILE A 68 11.80 -9.31 -17.86
N VAL A 69 10.68 -9.96 -17.50
CA VAL A 69 10.60 -11.45 -17.50
C VAL A 69 9.66 -12.03 -18.54
N GLY A 70 8.94 -11.20 -19.30
CA GLY A 70 7.91 -11.62 -20.24
C GLY A 70 6.58 -11.99 -19.58
N GLU A 71 5.54 -12.14 -20.41
CA GLU A 71 4.15 -12.34 -19.97
C GLU A 71 3.96 -13.60 -19.10
N GLY A 72 4.46 -14.75 -19.57
CA GLY A 72 4.28 -16.03 -18.90
C GLY A 72 4.92 -16.07 -17.50
N ARG A 73 6.18 -15.63 -17.40
CA ARG A 73 6.88 -15.59 -16.10
C ARG A 73 6.30 -14.53 -15.17
N LYS A 74 5.87 -13.37 -15.68
CA LYS A 74 5.15 -12.36 -14.90
C LYS A 74 3.87 -12.93 -14.28
N ASN A 75 3.06 -13.68 -15.04
CA ASN A 75 1.86 -14.34 -14.51
C ASN A 75 2.21 -15.36 -13.43
N PHE A 76 3.25 -16.17 -13.65
CA PHE A 76 3.74 -17.13 -12.66
C PHE A 76 4.15 -16.45 -11.35
N ILE A 77 4.93 -15.36 -11.42
CA ILE A 77 5.35 -14.61 -10.23
C ILE A 77 4.13 -14.09 -9.48
N LEU A 78 3.23 -13.35 -10.15
CA LEU A 78 2.05 -12.77 -9.51
C LEU A 78 1.15 -13.82 -8.85
N ALA A 79 0.97 -14.99 -9.48
CA ALA A 79 0.16 -16.07 -8.94
C ALA A 79 0.78 -16.78 -7.73
N ASN A 80 2.10 -16.66 -7.53
CA ASN A 80 2.84 -17.28 -6.42
C ASN A 80 3.38 -16.26 -5.42
N SER A 81 3.00 -14.99 -5.56
CA SER A 81 3.41 -13.91 -4.65
C SER A 81 2.48 -13.79 -3.45
N VAL A 82 3.03 -13.29 -2.34
CA VAL A 82 2.26 -12.84 -1.18
C VAL A 82 2.11 -11.33 -1.25
N PHE A 83 0.89 -10.83 -1.08
CA PHE A 83 0.59 -9.40 -1.01
C PHE A 83 0.20 -9.04 0.43
N LEU A 84 0.81 -8.00 0.97
CA LEU A 84 0.51 -7.48 2.30
C LEU A 84 0.10 -6.01 2.19
N VAL A 85 -1.10 -5.70 2.66
CA VAL A 85 -1.63 -4.33 2.73
C VAL A 85 -1.88 -4.02 4.20
N VAL A 86 -1.28 -2.93 4.70
CA VAL A 86 -1.45 -2.44 6.06
C VAL A 86 -1.81 -0.97 5.98
N GLN A 87 -3.01 -0.63 6.43
CA GLN A 87 -3.58 0.71 6.29
C GLN A 87 -4.48 1.00 7.50
N GLY A 88 -4.65 2.29 7.84
CA GLY A 88 -5.63 2.74 8.84
C GLY A 88 -5.06 3.24 10.16
N SER A 89 -3.82 2.87 10.52
CA SER A 89 -3.21 3.35 11.77
C SER A 89 -3.06 4.87 11.81
N ASN A 90 -2.62 5.49 10.70
CA ASN A 90 -2.49 6.95 10.57
C ASN A 90 -3.83 7.69 10.56
N ASP A 91 -4.92 7.03 10.15
CA ASP A 91 -6.27 7.62 10.21
C ASP A 91 -6.62 7.87 11.68
N ILE A 92 -6.45 6.85 12.52
CA ILE A 92 -6.74 6.94 13.96
C ILE A 92 -5.74 7.85 14.67
N SER A 93 -4.44 7.60 14.51
CA SER A 93 -3.42 8.32 15.29
C SER A 93 -3.29 9.78 14.87
N ASN A 94 -3.04 10.03 13.59
CA ASN A 94 -2.64 11.36 13.12
C ASN A 94 -3.86 12.21 12.79
N THR A 95 -4.87 11.62 12.17
CA THR A 95 -6.00 12.37 11.64
C THR A 95 -7.11 12.53 12.65
N TYR A 96 -7.49 11.46 13.34
CA TYR A 96 -8.54 11.53 14.36
C TYR A 96 -8.01 12.15 15.66
N PHE A 97 -7.09 11.48 16.35
CA PHE A 97 -6.71 11.88 17.72
C PHE A 97 -5.65 12.98 17.80
N LEU A 98 -4.68 13.05 16.89
CA LEU A 98 -3.61 14.06 16.97
C LEU A 98 -4.07 15.41 16.42
N SER A 99 -4.75 15.42 15.27
CA SER A 99 -5.19 16.67 14.63
C SER A 99 -6.56 17.15 15.09
N HIS A 100 -7.38 16.27 15.68
CA HIS A 100 -8.78 16.52 16.06
C HIS A 100 -9.71 16.95 14.91
N ILE A 101 -9.24 16.97 13.65
CA ILE A 101 -10.01 17.53 12.53
C ILE A 101 -11.26 16.72 12.20
N ARG A 102 -11.19 15.39 12.40
CA ARG A 102 -12.32 14.48 12.13
C ARG A 102 -13.30 14.37 13.28
N GLU A 103 -12.92 14.76 14.50
CA GLU A 103 -13.84 14.83 15.64
C GLU A 103 -14.98 15.84 15.42
N LEU A 104 -14.77 16.83 14.55
CA LEU A 104 -15.78 17.80 14.14
C LEU A 104 -16.90 17.20 13.26
N GLN A 105 -16.70 15.99 12.73
CA GLN A 105 -17.58 15.36 11.75
C GLN A 105 -18.03 13.96 12.16
N TYR A 106 -17.20 13.24 12.93
CA TYR A 106 -17.39 11.85 13.27
C TYR A 106 -17.06 11.62 14.74
N ASP A 107 -17.91 10.87 15.43
CA ASP A 107 -17.49 10.15 16.63
C ASP A 107 -16.61 8.93 16.25
N VAL A 108 -15.99 8.28 17.24
CA VAL A 108 -15.08 7.16 16.97
C VAL A 108 -15.78 6.03 16.20
N PRO A 109 -16.99 5.56 16.59
CA PRO A 109 -17.70 4.53 15.83
C PRO A 109 -17.92 4.90 14.36
N SER A 110 -18.49 6.08 14.08
CA SER A 110 -18.78 6.50 12.70
C SER A 110 -17.52 6.73 11.86
N TYR A 111 -16.41 7.16 12.49
CA TYR A 111 -15.13 7.25 11.79
C TYR A 111 -14.58 5.87 11.42
N THR A 112 -14.69 4.89 12.33
CA THR A 112 -14.29 3.51 12.04
C THR A 112 -15.19 2.85 10.99
N ASP A 113 -16.48 3.21 10.92
CA ASP A 113 -17.37 2.77 9.84
C ASP A 113 -16.94 3.31 8.48
N LEU A 114 -16.51 4.58 8.41
CA LEU A 114 -15.95 5.19 7.19
C LEU A 114 -14.68 4.45 6.74
N MET A 115 -13.79 4.10 7.68
CA MET A 115 -12.59 3.32 7.40
C MET A 115 -12.95 1.91 6.90
N LEU A 116 -13.90 1.23 7.54
CA LEU A 116 -14.37 -0.09 7.14
C LEU A 116 -15.00 -0.09 5.75
N ALA A 117 -15.81 0.93 5.43
CA ALA A 117 -16.40 1.10 4.11
C ALA A 117 -15.31 1.29 3.04
N SER A 118 -14.29 2.11 3.34
CA SER A 118 -13.16 2.34 2.45
C SER A 118 -12.33 1.07 2.24
N ALA A 119 -12.04 0.31 3.29
CA ALA A 119 -11.34 -0.98 3.21
C ALA A 119 -12.14 -2.01 2.40
N SER A 120 -13.44 -2.09 2.63
CA SER A 120 -14.35 -2.98 1.89
C SER A 120 -14.40 -2.62 0.41
N ASN A 121 -14.45 -1.34 0.08
CA ASN A 121 -14.45 -0.86 -1.30
C ASN A 121 -13.10 -1.14 -1.98
N PHE A 122 -11.99 -0.94 -1.27
CA PHE A 122 -10.67 -1.30 -1.78
C PHE A 122 -10.59 -2.76 -2.21
N LEU A 123 -11.07 -3.69 -1.37
CA LEU A 123 -11.10 -5.10 -1.73
C LEU A 123 -12.00 -5.32 -2.95
N LYS A 124 -13.25 -4.84 -2.95
CA LYS A 124 -14.17 -5.03 -4.09
C LYS A 124 -13.62 -4.54 -5.44
N VAL A 125 -12.80 -3.49 -5.44
CA VAL A 125 -12.25 -2.90 -6.68
C VAL A 125 -10.95 -3.60 -7.12
N TYR A 126 -10.17 -4.17 -6.19
CA TYR A 126 -8.81 -4.63 -6.45
C TYR A 126 -8.52 -6.10 -6.08
N SER A 127 -9.46 -6.84 -5.47
CA SER A 127 -9.38 -8.28 -5.21
C SER A 127 -10.11 -9.11 -6.26
#